data_AF-A0A7X8EU69-F1
#
_entry.id   AF-A0A7X8EU69-F1
#
_cell.length_a   1.000
_cell.length_b   1.000
_cell.length_c   1.000
_cell.angle_alpha   90.00
_cell.angle_beta   90.00
_cell.angle_gamma   90.00
#
_symmetry.space_group_name_H-M   'P 1'
#
loop_
_entity.id
_entity.type
_entity.pdbx_description
1 polymer ?
#
loop_
_entity_poly.entity_id
_entity_poly.type
_entity_poly.pdbx_seq_one_letter_code
_entity_poly.pdbx_strand_id
1 'polypeptide(L)'
;MYKRIVLKISGEALAGEKEHAGFDDGVIATLVKQIQVLLEKGIQVSLVIGGGNFWRGRSADSQMDRTKADQIGMLATVMNAIYVADAFRQHGTTAVVQTPFIVGTMTEQFSKEGAMNHLQQGHVVIFAGGIGHPFFSTDTITALRGAELDADGLFFAKNIDGVYDSDPQLNPNAKKIDEIKSHDIVKNNLKVIDLAAANLCFERKIPVVIFGLNEPQSIIRAVSGEKIGTIVTV
;
A
#
# COMPACT_ATOMS: atom_id res chain seq x y z
N MET A 1 -12.28 -2.14 -16.35
CA MET A 1 -12.59 -2.09 -14.90
C MET A 1 -11.81 -3.22 -14.26
N TYR A 2 -11.03 -2.94 -13.21
CA TYR A 2 -10.20 -3.95 -12.54
C TYR A 2 -11.07 -4.95 -11.78
N LYS A 3 -10.72 -6.24 -11.81
CA LYS A 3 -11.39 -7.29 -11.03
C LYS A 3 -10.68 -7.49 -9.69
N ARG A 4 -9.35 -7.41 -9.67
CA ARG A 4 -8.53 -7.57 -8.47
C ARG A 4 -7.45 -6.50 -8.40
N ILE A 5 -7.31 -5.90 -7.24
CA ILE A 5 -6.33 -4.83 -7.02
C ILE A 5 -5.52 -5.07 -5.75
N VAL A 6 -4.30 -4.53 -5.72
CA VAL A 6 -3.56 -4.33 -4.47
C VAL A 6 -3.43 -2.84 -4.22
N LEU A 7 -4.00 -2.37 -3.12
CA LEU A 7 -3.93 -0.99 -2.67
C LEU A 7 -2.89 -0.87 -1.55
N LYS A 8 -1.84 -0.12 -1.82
CA LYS A 8 -0.82 0.24 -0.83
C LYS A 8 -1.16 1.57 -0.18
N ILE A 9 -1.09 1.59 1.14
CA ILE A 9 -1.32 2.76 1.97
C ILE A 9 -0.09 2.96 2.86
N SER A 10 0.41 4.19 2.97
CA SER A 10 1.49 4.49 3.93
C SER A 10 0.97 4.39 5.36
N GLY A 11 1.85 4.08 6.32
CA GLY A 11 1.42 4.06 7.73
C GLY A 11 1.08 5.47 8.20
N GLU A 12 1.82 6.45 7.70
CA GLU A 12 1.61 7.87 7.98
C GLU A 12 0.25 8.37 7.52
N ALA A 13 -0.29 7.84 6.42
CA ALA A 13 -1.63 8.18 5.98
C ALA A 13 -2.69 7.78 7.01
N LEU A 14 -2.46 6.71 7.79
CA LEU A 14 -3.38 6.29 8.85
C LEU A 14 -3.34 7.20 10.09
N ALA A 15 -2.31 8.02 10.27
CA ALA A 15 -2.18 8.91 11.43
C ALA A 15 -2.87 10.27 11.22
N GLY A 16 -3.26 10.62 9.99
CA GLY A 16 -3.82 11.92 9.68
C GLY A 16 -2.86 13.07 9.98
N GLU A 17 -3.38 14.19 10.48
CA GLU A 17 -2.58 15.35 10.90
C GLU A 17 -1.92 15.17 12.28
N LYS A 18 -2.17 14.05 12.98
CA LYS A 18 -1.58 13.82 14.30
C LYS A 18 -0.08 13.60 14.17
N GLU A 19 0.71 14.44 14.85
CA GLU A 19 2.15 14.30 14.88
C GLU A 19 2.56 13.04 15.67
N HIS A 20 2.97 12.00 14.93
CA HIS A 20 3.66 10.77 15.37
C HIS A 20 2.86 9.80 16.27
N ALA A 21 2.96 8.51 15.94
CA ALA A 21 2.42 7.36 16.67
C ALA A 21 0.91 7.41 16.97
N GLY A 22 0.11 6.89 16.05
CA GLY A 22 -1.32 6.68 16.30
C GLY A 22 -2.14 6.39 15.06
N PHE A 23 -3.45 6.49 15.27
CA PHE A 23 -4.48 6.30 14.27
C PHE A 23 -5.41 7.53 14.24
N ASP A 24 -5.85 7.88 13.04
CA ASP A 24 -6.95 8.80 12.79
C ASP A 24 -8.17 8.00 12.32
N ASP A 25 -9.09 7.79 13.25
CA ASP A 25 -10.31 7.02 13.02
C ASP A 25 -11.17 7.61 11.89
N GLY A 26 -11.10 8.93 11.66
CA GLY A 26 -11.82 9.60 10.57
C GLY A 26 -11.23 9.26 9.21
N VAL A 27 -9.91 9.28 9.09
CA VAL A 27 -9.20 8.85 7.86
C VAL A 27 -9.44 7.37 7.60
N ILE A 28 -9.35 6.53 8.63
CA ILE A 28 -9.55 5.08 8.50
C ILE A 28 -11.00 4.75 8.15
N ALA A 29 -11.99 5.40 8.75
CA ALA A 29 -13.39 5.23 8.38
C ALA A 29 -13.65 5.66 6.94
N THR A 30 -13.01 6.74 6.48
CA THR A 30 -13.11 7.19 5.07
C THR A 30 -12.49 6.18 4.12
N LEU A 31 -11.34 5.60 4.47
CA LEU A 31 -10.71 4.51 3.74
C LEU A 31 -11.64 3.28 3.64
N VAL A 32 -12.18 2.83 4.77
CA VAL A 32 -13.08 1.66 4.84
C VAL A 32 -14.30 1.88 3.94
N LYS A 33 -14.96 3.03 4.02
CA LYS A 33 -16.12 3.38 3.18
C LYS A 33 -15.79 3.33 1.69
N GLN A 34 -14.65 3.88 1.28
CA GLN A 34 -14.25 3.84 -0.13
C GLN A 34 -14.01 2.42 -0.61
N ILE A 35 -13.40 1.57 0.21
CA ILE A 35 -13.17 0.15 -0.13
C ILE A 35 -14.49 -0.62 -0.18
N GLN A 36 -15.44 -0.37 0.72
CA GLN A 36 -16.78 -0.98 0.67
C GLN A 36 -17.48 -0.72 -0.66
N VAL A 37 -17.42 0.51 -1.18
CA VAL A 37 -17.96 0.84 -2.52
C VAL A 37 -17.30 0.00 -3.63
N LEU A 38 -16.02 -0.35 -3.51
CA LEU A 38 -15.35 -1.23 -4.48
C LEU A 38 -15.81 -2.69 -4.33
N LEU A 39 -15.95 -3.16 -3.09
CA LEU A 39 -16.44 -4.51 -2.80
C LEU A 39 -17.88 -4.72 -3.31
N GLU A 40 -18.75 -3.72 -3.15
CA GLU A 40 -20.13 -3.72 -3.68
C GLU A 40 -20.16 -3.82 -5.21
N LYS A 41 -19.11 -3.34 -5.90
CA LYS A 41 -18.92 -3.49 -7.35
C LYS A 41 -18.30 -4.85 -7.73
N GLY A 42 -18.07 -5.75 -6.77
CA GLY A 42 -17.47 -7.07 -6.99
C GLY A 42 -15.95 -7.05 -7.19
N ILE A 43 -15.28 -5.95 -6.84
CA ILE A 43 -13.83 -5.83 -6.96
C ILE A 43 -13.17 -6.52 -5.76
N GLN A 44 -12.20 -7.37 -6.02
CA GLN A 44 -11.39 -8.04 -5.01
C GLN A 44 -10.27 -7.11 -4.54
N VAL A 45 -10.29 -6.71 -3.27
CA VAL A 45 -9.36 -5.72 -2.73
C VAL A 45 -8.40 -6.36 -1.73
N SER A 46 -7.10 -6.26 -2.04
CA SER A 46 -6.03 -6.52 -1.08
C SER A 46 -5.36 -5.22 -0.64
N LEU A 47 -4.93 -5.17 0.62
CA LEU A 47 -4.24 -4.01 1.21
C LEU A 47 -2.81 -4.36 1.58
N VAL A 48 -1.90 -3.41 1.36
CA VAL A 48 -0.55 -3.41 1.96
C VAL A 48 -0.41 -2.12 2.75
N ILE A 49 -0.12 -2.22 4.04
CA ILE A 49 -0.13 -1.07 4.94
C ILE A 49 1.28 -0.86 5.51
N GLY A 50 1.83 0.34 5.30
CA GLY A 50 3.11 0.76 5.86
C GLY A 50 3.07 0.92 7.38
N GLY A 51 4.24 0.91 8.04
CA GLY A 51 4.37 1.06 9.50
C GLY A 51 4.81 2.45 9.96
N GLY A 52 4.91 3.42 9.05
CA GLY A 52 5.62 4.69 9.26
C GLY A 52 5.01 5.65 10.27
N ASN A 53 3.76 5.43 10.70
CA ASN A 53 3.14 6.12 11.83
C ASN A 53 3.77 5.72 13.17
N PHE A 54 4.18 4.46 13.34
CA PHE A 54 4.82 3.98 14.58
C PHE A 54 6.34 3.86 14.46
N TRP A 55 6.83 3.50 13.28
CA TRP A 55 8.25 3.25 13.08
C TRP A 55 8.71 3.63 11.68
N ARG A 56 9.72 4.50 11.62
CA ARG A 56 10.49 4.74 10.41
C ARG A 56 11.93 4.29 10.68
N GLY A 57 12.46 3.38 9.87
CA GLY A 57 13.82 2.84 10.07
C GLY A 57 14.92 3.91 10.09
N ARG A 58 14.70 5.06 9.43
CA ARG A 58 15.59 6.24 9.49
C ARG A 58 15.63 6.94 10.85
N SER A 59 14.65 6.69 11.70
CA SER A 59 14.56 7.20 13.06
C SER A 59 15.27 6.29 14.06
N ALA A 60 15.81 5.15 13.62
CA ALA A 60 16.61 4.28 14.44
C ALA A 60 17.91 5.00 14.87
N ASP A 61 18.38 4.69 16.08
CA ASP A 61 19.72 5.08 16.52
C ASP A 61 20.75 4.59 15.49
N SER A 62 21.75 5.43 15.18
CA SER A 62 22.91 5.09 14.38
C SER A 62 23.61 3.78 14.79
N GLN A 63 23.49 3.38 16.06
CA GLN A 63 24.05 2.15 16.62
C GLN A 63 23.12 0.94 16.50
N MET A 64 21.85 1.15 16.15
CA MET A 64 20.89 0.07 16.02
C MET A 64 21.18 -0.76 14.77
N ASP A 65 21.22 -2.08 14.95
CA ASP A 65 21.32 -2.99 13.82
C ASP A 65 20.14 -2.81 12.85
N ARG A 66 20.45 -2.68 11.56
CA ARG A 66 19.46 -2.42 10.52
C ARG A 66 18.43 -3.55 10.42
N THR A 67 18.83 -4.80 10.63
CA THR A 67 17.92 -5.95 10.62
C THR A 67 16.91 -5.83 11.76
N LYS A 68 17.35 -5.45 12.96
CA LYS A 68 16.44 -5.19 14.09
C LYS A 68 15.50 -4.01 13.82
N ALA A 69 16.00 -2.93 13.24
CA ALA A 69 15.17 -1.78 12.89
C ALA A 69 14.05 -2.16 11.91
N ASP A 70 14.36 -2.94 10.87
CA ASP A 70 13.35 -3.38 9.91
C ASP A 70 12.37 -4.39 10.53
N GLN A 71 12.80 -5.24 11.47
CA GLN A 71 11.90 -6.11 12.24
C GLN A 71 10.87 -5.33 13.07
N ILE A 72 11.27 -4.22 13.70
CA ILE A 72 10.32 -3.32 14.38
C ILE A 72 9.34 -2.72 13.36
N GLY A 73 9.83 -2.30 12.20
CA GLY A 73 8.98 -1.82 11.11
C GLY A 73 7.97 -2.87 10.64
N MET A 74 8.36 -4.13 10.51
CA MET A 74 7.46 -5.24 10.17
C MET A 74 6.38 -5.41 11.23
N LEU A 75 6.70 -5.35 12.52
CA LEU A 75 5.70 -5.42 13.59
C LEU A 75 4.75 -4.21 13.59
N ALA A 76 5.26 -3.01 13.28
CA ALA A 76 4.41 -1.82 13.12
C ALA A 76 3.37 -1.98 12.00
N THR A 77 3.72 -2.64 10.88
CA THR A 77 2.72 -2.96 9.84
C THR A 77 1.66 -3.93 10.33
N VAL A 78 2.02 -4.89 11.20
CA VAL A 78 1.07 -5.84 11.80
C VAL A 78 0.10 -5.12 12.73
N MET A 79 0.59 -4.19 13.56
CA MET A 79 -0.26 -3.34 14.41
C MET A 79 -1.29 -2.57 13.56
N ASN A 80 -0.85 -1.95 12.47
CA ASN A 80 -1.74 -1.22 11.57
C ASN A 80 -2.78 -2.13 10.90
N ALA A 81 -2.36 -3.30 10.45
CA ALA A 81 -3.26 -4.25 9.79
C ALA A 81 -4.35 -4.76 10.73
N ILE A 82 -4.02 -5.07 11.99
CA ILE A 82 -4.99 -5.48 13.01
C ILE A 82 -6.00 -4.35 13.26
N TYR A 83 -5.52 -3.11 13.44
CA TYR A 83 -6.40 -1.97 13.67
C TYR A 83 -7.37 -1.75 12.50
N VAL A 84 -6.85 -1.76 11.27
CA VAL A 84 -7.66 -1.57 10.05
C VAL A 84 -8.63 -2.73 9.83
N ALA A 85 -8.22 -3.98 10.14
CA ALA A 85 -9.13 -5.12 10.10
C ALA A 85 -10.29 -4.98 11.08
N ASP A 86 -10.04 -4.48 12.30
CA ASP A 86 -11.12 -4.18 13.25
C ASP A 86 -12.02 -3.04 12.75
N ALA A 87 -11.46 -2.01 12.10
CA ALA A 87 -12.25 -0.95 11.49
C ALA A 87 -13.20 -1.50 10.40
N PHE A 88 -12.74 -2.44 9.56
CA PHE A 88 -13.62 -3.15 8.62
C PHE A 88 -14.72 -3.95 9.34
N ARG A 89 -14.38 -4.69 10.40
CA ARG A 89 -15.35 -5.44 11.21
C ARG A 89 -16.44 -4.54 11.77
N GLN A 90 -16.06 -3.36 12.31
CA GLN A 90 -17.01 -2.37 12.83
C GLN A 90 -17.99 -1.87 11.76
N HIS A 91 -17.61 -1.91 10.49
CA HIS A 91 -18.45 -1.53 9.35
C HIS A 91 -19.12 -2.72 8.64
N GLY A 92 -19.09 -3.92 9.24
CA GLY A 92 -19.75 -5.12 8.70
C GLY A 92 -19.02 -5.78 7.53
N THR A 93 -17.73 -5.48 7.33
CA THR A 93 -16.90 -6.10 6.30
C THR A 93 -15.86 -7.01 6.93
N THR A 94 -15.73 -8.23 6.42
CA THR A 94 -14.67 -9.15 6.85
C THR A 94 -13.34 -8.73 6.24
N ALA A 95 -12.34 -8.53 7.09
CA ALA A 95 -10.96 -8.34 6.68
C ALA A 95 -10.07 -9.35 7.42
N VAL A 96 -9.16 -9.99 6.69
CA VAL A 96 -8.20 -10.95 7.26
C VAL A 96 -6.79 -10.41 7.14
N VAL A 97 -5.96 -10.67 8.15
CA VAL A 97 -4.55 -10.24 8.16
C VAL A 97 -3.66 -11.44 7.87
N GLN A 98 -2.82 -11.33 6.85
CA GLN A 98 -1.84 -12.34 6.49
C GLN A 98 -0.41 -11.82 6.63
N THR A 99 0.44 -12.61 7.29
CA THR A 99 1.85 -12.29 7.56
C THR A 99 2.79 -13.36 7.01
N PRO A 100 4.01 -13.02 6.57
CA PRO A 100 4.97 -14.00 6.06
C PRO A 100 5.60 -14.86 7.17
N PHE A 101 5.57 -14.36 8.42
CA PHE A 101 5.99 -15.07 9.62
C PHE A 101 4.80 -15.28 10.58
N ILE A 102 4.96 -16.21 11.52
CA ILE A 102 3.93 -16.55 12.49
C ILE A 102 3.75 -15.41 13.50
N VAL A 103 2.52 -14.90 13.61
CA VAL A 103 2.12 -13.94 14.67
C VAL A 103 0.98 -14.55 15.48
N GLY A 104 1.35 -15.58 16.26
CA GLY A 104 0.45 -16.26 17.20
C GLY A 104 -0.94 -16.53 16.63
N THR A 105 -1.97 -16.27 17.45
CA THR A 105 -3.39 -16.44 17.09
C THR A 105 -4.03 -15.18 16.51
N MET A 106 -3.22 -14.17 16.15
CA MET A 106 -3.71 -12.85 15.74
C MET A 106 -3.82 -12.71 14.22
N THR A 107 -3.00 -13.46 13.47
CA THR A 107 -2.95 -13.40 12.00
C THR A 107 -2.91 -14.80 11.42
N GLU A 108 -3.18 -14.88 10.13
CA GLU A 108 -2.90 -16.07 9.32
C GLU A 108 -1.48 -15.97 8.73
N GLN A 109 -0.81 -17.11 8.58
CA GLN A 109 0.39 -17.14 7.76
C GLN A 109 0.01 -17.05 6.28
N PHE A 110 0.73 -16.23 5.51
CA PHE A 110 0.46 -16.05 4.09
C PHE A 110 0.52 -17.36 3.31
N SER A 111 -0.54 -17.62 2.55
CA SER A 111 -0.56 -18.56 1.44
C SER A 111 -1.32 -17.93 0.28
N LYS A 112 -0.86 -18.13 -0.96
CA LYS A 112 -1.56 -17.62 -2.16
C LYS A 112 -2.99 -18.14 -2.20
N GLU A 113 -3.17 -19.43 -1.94
CA GLU A 113 -4.46 -20.12 -1.95
C GLU A 113 -5.41 -19.54 -0.89
N GLY A 114 -4.92 -19.32 0.34
CA GLY A 114 -5.72 -18.71 1.41
C GLY A 114 -6.15 -17.29 1.08
N ALA A 115 -5.22 -16.45 0.61
CA ALA A 115 -5.54 -15.09 0.17
C ALA A 115 -6.60 -15.09 -0.93
N MET A 116 -6.44 -15.95 -1.94
CA MET A 116 -7.37 -16.06 -3.06
C MET A 116 -8.76 -16.53 -2.63
N ASN A 117 -8.86 -17.49 -1.71
CA ASN A 117 -10.13 -17.95 -1.17
C ASN A 117 -10.88 -16.82 -0.47
N HIS A 118 -10.20 -16.01 0.35
CA HIS A 118 -10.81 -14.84 0.99
C HIS A 118 -11.28 -13.79 -0.01
N LEU A 119 -10.44 -13.48 -1.00
CA LEU A 119 -10.81 -12.52 -2.07
C LEU A 119 -12.03 -13.01 -2.88
N GLN A 120 -12.15 -14.31 -3.14
CA GLN A 120 -13.29 -14.90 -3.83
C GLN A 120 -14.59 -14.84 -3.01
N GLN A 121 -14.48 -14.83 -1.67
CA GLN A 121 -15.61 -14.65 -0.75
C GLN A 121 -15.99 -13.17 -0.54
N GLY A 122 -15.29 -12.23 -1.19
CA GLY A 122 -15.52 -10.80 -1.03
C GLY A 122 -14.92 -10.21 0.26
N HIS A 123 -14.04 -10.95 0.94
CA HIS A 123 -13.30 -10.42 2.08
C HIS A 123 -12.14 -9.55 1.63
N VAL A 124 -11.76 -8.58 2.45
CA VAL A 124 -10.52 -7.81 2.28
C VAL A 124 -9.35 -8.63 2.82
N VAL A 125 -8.25 -8.71 2.07
CA VAL A 125 -7.00 -9.34 2.57
C VAL A 125 -5.96 -8.26 2.84
N ILE A 126 -5.48 -8.18 4.06
CA ILE A 126 -4.45 -7.21 4.47
C ILE A 126 -3.12 -7.94 4.65
N PHE A 127 -2.13 -7.60 3.83
CA PHE A 127 -0.77 -8.11 3.96
C PHE A 127 0.06 -7.22 4.88
N ALA A 128 0.63 -7.84 5.90
CA ALA A 128 1.48 -7.19 6.90
C ALA A 128 2.74 -8.01 7.16
N GLY A 129 3.68 -7.47 7.93
CA GLY A 129 4.93 -8.14 8.27
C GLY A 129 5.97 -8.13 7.14
N GLY A 130 5.82 -7.25 6.17
CA GLY A 130 6.81 -7.14 5.11
C GLY A 130 6.78 -8.32 4.13
N ILE A 131 7.95 -8.64 3.54
CA ILE A 131 8.20 -9.98 2.97
C ILE A 131 8.75 -10.95 4.03
N GLY A 132 8.84 -10.52 5.30
CA GLY A 132 9.44 -11.27 6.40
C GLY A 132 10.96 -11.13 6.49
N HIS A 133 11.58 -10.38 5.59
CA HIS A 133 13.01 -10.13 5.57
C HIS A 133 13.32 -8.62 5.63
N PRO A 134 14.38 -8.23 6.37
CA PRO A 134 14.92 -6.86 6.36
C PRO A 134 15.37 -6.41 4.96
N PHE A 135 15.63 -5.11 4.82
CA PHE A 135 16.11 -4.43 3.60
C PHE A 135 15.09 -4.24 2.48
N PHE A 136 13.86 -4.72 2.65
CA PHE A 136 12.78 -4.56 1.67
C PHE A 136 11.73 -3.54 2.11
N SER A 137 11.18 -2.84 1.12
CA SER A 137 10.18 -1.81 1.33
C SER A 137 8.75 -2.38 1.16
N THR A 138 7.76 -1.69 1.73
CA THR A 138 6.33 -2.03 1.51
C THR A 138 5.88 -1.89 0.06
N ASP A 139 6.59 -1.10 -0.75
CA ASP A 139 6.32 -1.04 -2.19
C ASP A 139 6.75 -2.34 -2.87
N THR A 140 7.89 -2.95 -2.46
CA THR A 140 8.33 -4.26 -2.97
C THR A 140 7.30 -5.35 -2.68
N ILE A 141 6.70 -5.33 -1.48
CA ILE A 141 5.65 -6.30 -1.09
C ILE A 141 4.39 -6.10 -1.90
N THR A 142 4.03 -4.85 -2.17
CA THR A 142 2.88 -4.52 -3.02
C THR A 142 3.05 -5.10 -4.41
N ALA A 143 4.23 -4.92 -5.02
CA ALA A 143 4.54 -5.51 -6.31
C ALA A 143 4.53 -7.05 -6.26
N LEU A 144 5.11 -7.64 -5.20
CA LEU A 144 5.17 -9.09 -5.02
C LEU A 144 3.78 -9.72 -4.89
N ARG A 145 2.94 -9.19 -3.99
CA ARG A 145 1.57 -9.66 -3.79
C ARG A 145 0.72 -9.40 -5.03
N GLY A 146 0.96 -8.29 -5.73
CA GLY A 146 0.38 -8.01 -7.03
C GLY A 146 0.63 -9.12 -8.04
N ALA A 147 1.89 -9.54 -8.17
CA ALA A 147 2.29 -10.60 -9.08
C ALA A 147 1.78 -11.97 -8.63
N GLU A 148 1.88 -12.31 -7.35
CA GLU A 148 1.42 -13.60 -6.83
C GLU A 148 -0.09 -13.76 -6.92
N LEU A 149 -0.86 -12.70 -6.74
CA LEU A 149 -2.31 -12.74 -6.79
C LEU A 149 -2.87 -12.45 -8.18
N ASP A 150 -2.03 -12.32 -9.21
CA ASP A 150 -2.48 -11.99 -10.57
C ASP A 150 -3.40 -10.75 -10.56
N ALA A 151 -2.97 -9.68 -9.87
CA ALA A 151 -3.73 -8.45 -9.74
C ALA A 151 -3.76 -7.67 -11.06
N ASP A 152 -4.91 -7.06 -11.36
CA ASP A 152 -5.10 -6.28 -12.59
C ASP A 152 -4.48 -4.87 -12.48
N GLY A 153 -4.16 -4.43 -11.26
CA GLY A 153 -3.53 -3.13 -11.02
C GLY A 153 -3.05 -2.94 -9.58
N LEU A 154 -1.99 -2.15 -9.43
CA LEU A 154 -1.43 -1.73 -8.15
C LEU A 154 -1.68 -0.25 -7.94
N PHE A 155 -2.16 0.08 -6.75
CA PHE A 155 -2.62 1.41 -6.41
C PHE A 155 -1.82 1.90 -5.23
N PHE A 156 -0.99 2.93 -5.42
CA PHE A 156 -0.14 3.50 -4.38
C PHE A 156 -0.76 4.81 -3.91
N ALA A 157 -1.48 4.75 -2.80
CA ALA A 157 -2.04 5.92 -2.13
C ALA A 157 -0.94 6.62 -1.33
N LYS A 158 -0.71 7.90 -1.64
CA LYS A 158 0.33 8.74 -1.02
C LYS A 158 -0.27 10.01 -0.44
N ASN A 159 0.53 10.72 0.35
CA ASN A 159 0.19 12.06 0.84
C ASN A 159 0.40 13.14 -0.25
N ILE A 160 1.18 12.82 -1.29
CA ILE A 160 1.33 13.65 -2.49
C ILE A 160 0.41 13.12 -3.59
N ASP A 161 -0.07 14.01 -4.44
CA ASP A 161 -1.10 13.74 -5.44
C ASP A 161 -0.57 13.06 -6.72
N GLY A 162 0.73 12.77 -6.82
CA GLY A 162 1.32 12.06 -7.95
C GLY A 162 2.84 12.07 -7.93
N VAL A 163 3.43 11.78 -9.08
CA VAL A 163 4.87 11.87 -9.35
C VAL A 163 5.19 13.24 -9.91
N TYR A 164 6.31 13.80 -9.45
CA TYR A 164 6.83 15.08 -9.92
C TYR A 164 8.24 14.89 -10.50
N ASP A 165 8.62 15.77 -11.42
CA ASP A 165 9.99 15.82 -11.98
C ASP A 165 11.07 16.18 -10.93
N SER A 166 10.66 16.78 -9.81
CA SER A 166 11.48 17.21 -8.69
C SER A 166 10.62 17.28 -7.41
N ASP A 167 11.24 17.36 -6.23
CA ASP A 167 10.49 17.38 -4.97
C ASP A 167 9.64 18.67 -4.86
N PRO A 168 8.30 18.59 -4.87
CA PRO A 168 7.43 19.76 -4.84
C PRO A 168 7.48 20.52 -3.51
N GLN A 169 8.00 19.91 -2.44
CA GLN A 169 8.20 20.61 -1.16
C GLN A 169 9.45 21.51 -1.18
N LEU A 170 10.43 21.17 -2.02
CA LEU A 170 11.70 21.90 -2.12
C LEU A 170 11.78 22.78 -3.37
N ASN A 171 11.08 22.39 -4.44
CA ASN A 171 11.04 23.10 -5.71
C ASN A 171 9.60 23.54 -6.03
N PRO A 172 9.27 24.84 -5.93
CA PRO A 172 7.95 25.35 -6.29
C PRO A 172 7.63 25.23 -7.79
N ASN A 173 8.64 25.00 -8.64
CA ASN A 173 8.46 24.78 -10.07
C ASN A 173 8.31 23.29 -10.45
N ALA A 174 8.19 22.40 -9.46
CA ALA A 174 8.03 20.97 -9.72
C ALA A 174 6.78 20.71 -10.57
N LYS A 175 6.93 19.93 -11.64
CA LYS A 175 5.84 19.60 -12.55
C LYS A 175 5.37 18.18 -12.31
N LYS A 176 4.05 18.04 -12.14
CA LYS A 176 3.40 16.74 -12.04
C LYS A 176 3.49 16.01 -13.38
N ILE A 177 3.77 14.73 -13.31
CA ILE A 177 3.85 13.82 -14.45
C ILE A 177 2.56 13.01 -14.49
N ASP A 178 1.74 13.15 -15.53
CA ASP A 178 0.47 12.42 -15.62
C ASP A 178 0.67 10.94 -16.00
N GLU A 179 1.64 10.68 -16.88
CA GLU A 179 1.97 9.34 -17.34
C GLU A 179 3.49 9.17 -17.41
N ILE A 180 3.99 8.04 -16.93
CA ILE A 180 5.40 7.70 -17.01
C ILE A 180 5.60 6.24 -17.38
N LYS A 181 6.56 5.95 -18.25
CA LYS A 181 6.92 4.56 -18.52
C LYS A 181 7.72 4.01 -17.34
N SER A 182 7.40 2.80 -16.91
CA SER A 182 8.15 2.03 -15.92
C SER A 182 9.66 2.00 -16.19
N HIS A 183 10.07 1.84 -17.45
CA HIS A 183 11.48 1.94 -17.86
C HIS A 183 12.11 3.29 -17.52
N ASP A 184 11.36 4.39 -17.65
CA ASP A 184 11.84 5.74 -17.36
C ASP A 184 11.96 5.98 -15.85
N ILE A 185 11.14 5.32 -15.02
CA ILE A 185 11.31 5.34 -13.54
C ILE A 185 12.67 4.72 -13.17
N VAL A 186 12.96 3.55 -13.73
CA VAL A 186 14.21 2.80 -13.48
C VAL A 186 15.41 3.58 -14.01
N LYS A 187 15.34 4.04 -15.27
CA LYS A 187 16.44 4.72 -15.96
C LYS A 187 16.80 6.06 -15.32
N ASN A 188 15.80 6.84 -14.92
CA ASN A 188 16.01 8.18 -14.35
C ASN A 188 16.10 8.15 -12.81
N ASN A 189 16.09 6.96 -12.20
CA ASN A 189 16.13 6.77 -10.75
C ASN A 189 15.11 7.65 -10.00
N LEU A 190 13.90 7.75 -10.55
CA LEU A 190 12.85 8.56 -9.95
C LEU A 190 12.41 7.90 -8.65
N LYS A 191 12.49 8.64 -7.54
CA LYS A 191 12.20 8.17 -6.18
C LYS A 191 10.69 8.05 -5.92
N VAL A 192 10.01 7.34 -6.80
CA VAL A 192 8.55 7.18 -6.81
C VAL A 192 8.17 5.91 -6.08
N ILE A 193 8.72 4.78 -6.48
CA ILE A 193 8.65 3.51 -5.77
C ILE A 193 10.07 2.98 -5.69
N ASP A 194 10.35 2.07 -4.77
CA ASP A 194 11.68 1.46 -4.74
C ASP A 194 11.98 0.70 -6.04
N LEU A 195 13.25 0.64 -6.40
CA LEU A 195 13.69 0.08 -7.68
C LEU A 195 13.33 -1.40 -7.84
N ALA A 196 13.34 -2.17 -6.75
CA ALA A 196 12.97 -3.58 -6.79
C ALA A 196 11.48 -3.77 -7.10
N ALA A 197 10.62 -2.94 -6.49
CA ALA A 197 9.20 -2.88 -6.81
C ALA A 197 8.97 -2.48 -8.28
N ALA A 198 9.65 -1.44 -8.76
CA ALA A 198 9.51 -0.96 -10.14
C ALA A 198 9.86 -2.04 -11.16
N ASN A 199 10.99 -2.73 -10.97
CA ASN A 199 11.43 -3.81 -11.86
C ASN A 199 10.42 -4.97 -11.86
N LEU A 200 9.90 -5.36 -10.69
CA LEU A 200 8.94 -6.46 -10.60
C LEU A 200 7.62 -6.12 -11.30
N CYS A 201 7.10 -4.90 -11.12
CA CYS A 201 5.92 -4.43 -11.83
C CYS A 201 6.13 -4.45 -13.36
N PHE A 202 7.32 -4.04 -13.82
CA PHE A 202 7.68 -4.03 -15.23
C PHE A 202 7.73 -5.44 -15.83
N GLU A 203 8.47 -6.35 -15.21
CA GLU A 203 8.61 -7.74 -15.67
C GLU A 203 7.27 -8.47 -15.74
N ARG A 204 6.36 -8.17 -14.79
CA ARG A 204 5.04 -8.78 -14.70
C ARG A 204 3.96 -8.02 -15.46
N LYS A 205 4.31 -6.91 -16.10
CA LYS A 205 3.38 -6.05 -16.87
C LYS A 205 2.17 -5.60 -16.06
N ILE A 206 2.35 -5.33 -14.77
CA ILE A 206 1.25 -4.95 -13.88
C ILE A 206 1.11 -3.41 -13.92
N PRO A 207 -0.06 -2.87 -14.30
CA PRO A 207 -0.32 -1.44 -14.28
C PRO A 207 -0.19 -0.87 -12.87
N VAL A 208 0.43 0.30 -12.74
CA VAL A 208 0.62 0.99 -11.46
C VAL A 208 -0.02 2.38 -11.54
N VAL A 209 -0.79 2.76 -10.53
CA VAL A 209 -1.37 4.10 -10.38
C VAL A 209 -0.92 4.68 -9.05
N ILE A 210 -0.35 5.88 -9.06
CA ILE A 210 0.11 6.59 -7.87
C ILE A 210 -0.73 7.85 -7.72
N PHE A 211 -1.38 8.03 -6.58
CA PHE A 211 -2.35 9.12 -6.39
C PHE A 211 -2.40 9.59 -4.94
N GLY A 212 -2.95 10.78 -4.74
CA GLY A 212 -3.13 11.37 -3.41
C GLY A 212 -4.33 10.80 -2.68
N LEU A 213 -4.15 10.32 -1.45
CA LEU A 213 -5.24 9.77 -0.63
C LEU A 213 -6.25 10.85 -0.20
N ASN A 214 -5.77 12.07 0.04
CA ASN A 214 -6.54 13.16 0.64
C ASN A 214 -7.59 13.77 -0.32
N GLU A 215 -7.55 13.43 -1.61
CA GLU A 215 -8.58 13.87 -2.54
C GLU A 215 -9.92 13.15 -2.28
N PRO A 216 -11.07 13.83 -2.46
CA PRO A 216 -12.38 13.21 -2.33
C PRO A 216 -12.52 11.98 -3.23
N GLN A 217 -12.92 10.86 -2.62
CA GLN A 217 -13.16 9.58 -3.31
C GLN A 217 -11.96 9.09 -4.15
N SER A 218 -10.74 9.50 -3.79
CA SER A 218 -9.52 9.22 -4.54
C SER A 218 -9.33 7.75 -4.91
N ILE A 219 -9.59 6.83 -3.98
CA ILE A 219 -9.44 5.39 -4.21
C ILE A 219 -10.47 4.91 -5.24
N ILE A 220 -11.74 5.33 -5.10
CA ILE A 220 -12.81 4.94 -6.02
C ILE A 220 -12.51 5.44 -7.42
N ARG A 221 -12.08 6.71 -7.54
CA ARG A 221 -11.74 7.37 -8.81
C ARG A 221 -10.58 6.67 -9.50
N ALA A 222 -9.48 6.41 -8.78
CA ALA A 222 -8.33 5.68 -9.32
C ALA A 222 -8.72 4.29 -9.85
N VAL A 223 -9.43 3.50 -9.04
CA VAL A 223 -9.83 2.13 -9.40
C VAL A 223 -10.90 2.12 -10.49
N SER A 224 -11.69 3.18 -10.62
CA SER A 224 -12.65 3.32 -11.73
C SER A 224 -11.97 3.68 -13.06
N GLY A 225 -10.67 3.97 -13.05
CA GLY A 225 -9.89 4.33 -14.24
C GLY A 225 -9.93 5.81 -14.58
N GLU A 226 -10.34 6.68 -13.65
CA GLU A 226 -10.19 8.13 -13.83
C GLU A 226 -8.71 8.49 -13.89
N LYS A 227 -8.36 9.48 -14.71
CA LYS A 227 -6.99 10.00 -14.82
C LYS A 227 -6.65 10.88 -13.62
N ILE A 228 -6.39 10.23 -12.48
CA ILE A 228 -5.91 10.89 -11.27
C ILE A 228 -4.49 10.45 -10.95
N GLY A 229 -3.71 11.39 -10.41
CA GLY A 229 -2.32 11.15 -10.08
C GLY A 229 -1.44 10.86 -11.29
N THR A 230 -0.61 9.83 -11.17
CA THR A 230 0.33 9.40 -12.21
C THR A 230 0.08 7.94 -12.55
N ILE A 231 -0.10 7.67 -13.84
CA ILE A 231 -0.21 6.32 -14.38
C ILE A 231 1.18 5.87 -14.81
N VAL A 232 1.64 4.73 -14.30
CA VAL A 232 2.87 4.11 -14.74
C VAL A 232 2.53 3.04 -15.78
N THR A 233 2.98 3.26 -17.01
CA THR A 233 2.77 2.35 -18.12
C THR A 233 3.93 1.36 -18.26
N VAL A 234 3.59 0.15 -18.70
CA VAL A 234 4.53 -0.96 -18.91
C VAL A 234 4.96 -1.05 -20.37
#